data_AF-A0A937S7Z7-F1
#
_entry.id   AF-A0A937S7Z7-F1
#
_cell.length_a   1.000
_cell.length_b   1.000
_cell.length_c   1.000
_cell.angle_alpha   90.00
_cell.angle_beta   90.00
_cell.angle_gamma   90.00
#
_symmetry.space_group_name_H-M   'P 1'
#
loop_
_entity.id
_entity.type
_entity.pdbx_description
1 polymer ?
#
loop_
_entity_poly.entity_id
_entity_poly.type
_entity_poly.pdbx_seq_one_letter_code
_entity_poly.pdbx_strand_id
1 'polypeptide(L)'
;MPNPQIESTSSTATSLTPWQRRQLEGRRDALLPEWELRSQKVKLMRKDLAIEVGTAVKFQLEQQLLDEEAKLSQLAVELGEIEQKLNQ
;
A
#
# COMPACT_ATOMS: atom_id res chain seq x y z
N MET A 1 -44.63 -19.23 26.15
CA MET A 1 -44.11 -18.42 25.02
C MET A 1 -42.77 -17.84 25.47
N PRO A 2 -41.66 -18.14 24.78
CA PRO A 2 -40.33 -17.72 25.23
C PRO A 2 -40.02 -16.28 24.78
N ASN A 3 -39.49 -15.49 25.72
CA ASN A 3 -38.67 -14.30 25.49
C ASN A 3 -37.20 -14.77 25.66
N PRO A 4 -36.16 -14.20 24.99
CA PRO A 4 -35.87 -12.77 25.01
C PRO A 4 -35.55 -12.16 23.64
N GLN A 5 -36.02 -10.93 23.43
CA GLN A 5 -35.34 -9.90 22.65
C GLN A 5 -33.83 -9.97 22.93
N ILE A 6 -33.07 -10.43 21.95
CA ILE A 6 -31.64 -10.15 21.87
C ILE A 6 -31.57 -8.69 21.43
N GLU A 7 -31.73 -7.78 22.40
CA GLU A 7 -31.17 -6.45 22.31
C GLU A 7 -29.66 -6.65 22.20
N SER A 8 -29.21 -6.81 20.96
CA SER A 8 -27.79 -6.73 20.64
C SER A 8 -27.37 -5.31 20.99
N THR A 9 -26.82 -5.19 22.18
CA THR A 9 -25.98 -4.10 22.64
C THR A 9 -24.86 -3.93 21.61
N SER A 10 -25.09 -3.17 20.54
CA SER A 10 -24.00 -2.56 19.79
C SER A 10 -23.50 -1.38 20.60
N SER A 11 -22.90 -1.73 21.74
CA SER A 11 -21.97 -0.89 22.48
C SER A 11 -20.96 -0.35 21.49
N THR A 12 -20.78 0.97 21.54
CA THR A 12 -19.59 1.70 21.10
C THR A 12 -18.33 0.84 21.10
N ALA A 13 -17.88 0.40 19.93
CA ALA A 13 -16.58 -0.20 19.78
C ALA A 13 -16.00 0.23 18.43
N THR A 14 -15.05 1.15 18.52
CA THR A 14 -14.12 1.65 17.49
C THR A 14 -13.26 0.54 16.86
N SER A 15 -13.59 -0.73 17.06
CA SER A 15 -12.80 -1.90 16.65
C SER A 15 -13.34 -2.51 15.36
N LEU A 16 -12.47 -2.73 14.38
CA LEU A 16 -12.79 -3.42 13.13
C LEU A 16 -13.46 -4.78 13.38
N THR A 17 -14.51 -5.07 12.62
CA THR A 17 -15.09 -6.42 12.58
C THR A 17 -14.10 -7.43 11.97
N PRO A 18 -14.18 -8.73 12.32
CA PRO A 18 -13.30 -9.75 11.76
C PRO A 18 -13.29 -9.81 10.22
N TRP A 19 -14.44 -9.53 9.59
CA TRP A 19 -14.55 -9.46 8.13
C TRP A 19 -13.81 -8.25 7.55
N GLN A 20 -13.94 -7.07 8.16
CA GLN A 20 -13.22 -5.87 7.73
C GLN A 20 -11.70 -6.03 7.89
N ARG A 21 -11.24 -6.64 8.99
CA ARG A 21 -9.83 -6.98 9.18
C ARG A 21 -9.31 -7.89 8.07
N ARG A 22 -10.04 -8.98 7.77
CA ARG A 22 -9.64 -9.92 6.71
C ARG A 22 -9.60 -9.29 5.32
N GLN A 23 -10.52 -8.36 5.03
CA GLN A 23 -10.50 -7.59 3.78
C GLN A 23 -9.27 -6.68 3.68
N LEU A 24 -8.92 -5.98 4.76
CA LEU A 24 -7.74 -5.12 4.84
C LEU A 24 -6.43 -5.91 4.73
N GLU A 25 -6.33 -7.05 5.42
CA GLU A 25 -5.20 -7.98 5.29
C GLU A 25 -5.04 -8.47 3.85
N GLY A 26 -6.14 -8.91 3.21
CA GLY A 26 -6.10 -9.33 1.81
C GLY A 26 -5.66 -8.21 0.85
N ARG A 27 -6.08 -6.97 1.10
CA ARG A 27 -5.64 -5.81 0.30
C ARG A 27 -4.16 -5.50 0.54
N ARG A 28 -3.69 -5.55 1.79
CA ARG A 28 -2.27 -5.39 2.12
C ARG A 28 -1.43 -6.45 1.40
N ASP A 29 -1.84 -7.72 1.49
CA ASP A 29 -1.11 -8.84 0.91
C ASP A 29 -1.07 -8.79 -0.62
N ALA A 30 -2.05 -8.13 -1.25
CA ALA A 30 -2.03 -7.85 -2.69
C ALA A 30 -1.14 -6.65 -3.07
N LEU A 31 -1.07 -5.62 -2.22
CA LEU A 31 -0.30 -4.39 -2.48
C LEU A 31 1.20 -4.52 -2.14
N LEU A 32 1.54 -5.34 -1.15
CA LEU A 32 2.93 -5.55 -0.72
C LEU A 32 3.85 -6.05 -1.85
N PRO A 33 3.48 -7.09 -2.64
CA PRO A 33 4.32 -7.56 -3.74
C PRO A 33 4.53 -6.49 -4.82
N GLU A 34 3.49 -5.69 -5.11
CA GLU A 34 3.56 -4.61 -6.08
C GLU A 34 4.50 -3.49 -5.61
N TRP A 35 4.40 -3.11 -4.33
CA TRP A 35 5.29 -2.14 -3.72
C TRP A 35 6.74 -2.62 -3.74
N GLU A 36 7.00 -3.88 -3.39
CA GLU A 36 8.34 -4.46 -3.40
C GLU A 36 8.94 -4.47 -4.82
N LEU A 37 8.16 -4.90 -5.81
CA LEU A 37 8.60 -4.92 -7.21
C LEU A 37 8.96 -3.52 -7.72
N ARG A 38 8.14 -2.52 -7.43
CA ARG A 38 8.42 -1.13 -7.81
C ARG A 38 9.61 -0.55 -7.06
N SER A 39 9.79 -0.91 -5.78
CA SER A 39 10.96 -0.52 -4.99
C SER A 39 12.25 -1.03 -5.63
N GLN A 40 12.24 -2.29 -6.06
CA GLN A 40 13.38 -2.89 -6.77
C GLN A 40 13.62 -2.21 -8.12
N LYS A 41 12.56 -1.92 -8.88
CA LYS A 41 12.65 -1.20 -10.16
C LYS A 41 13.30 0.18 -9.98
N VAL A 42 12.81 1.00 -9.04
CA VAL A 42 13.38 2.32 -8.71
C VAL A 42 14.86 2.19 -8.34
N LYS A 43 15.23 1.18 -7.55
CA LYS A 43 16.63 0.93 -7.16
C LYS A 43 17.52 0.59 -8.36
N LEU A 44 17.03 -0.18 -9.33
CA LEU A 44 17.76 -0.48 -10.56
C LEU A 44 17.90 0.75 -11.44
N MET A 45 16.81 1.48 -11.67
CA MET A 45 16.82 2.71 -12.48
C MET A 45 17.77 3.77 -11.94
N ARG A 46 17.86 3.93 -10.60
CA ARG A 46 18.85 4.84 -9.98
C ARG A 46 20.30 4.41 -10.24
N LYS A 47 20.57 3.11 -10.32
CA LYS A 47 21.91 2.59 -10.65
C LYS A 47 22.23 2.84 -12.12
N ASP A 48 21.29 2.56 -13.02
CA ASP A 48 21.45 2.79 -14.46
C ASP A 48 21.66 4.27 -14.77
N LEU A 49 20.89 5.15 -14.10
CA LEU A 49 21.04 6.59 -14.22
C LEU A 49 22.42 7.10 -13.78
N ALA A 50 23.02 6.47 -12.77
CA ALA A 50 24.32 6.87 -12.25
C ALA A 50 25.49 6.55 -13.21
N ILE A 51 25.31 5.59 -14.12
CA ILE A 51 26.32 5.18 -15.11
C ILE A 51 26.03 5.72 -16.52
N GLU A 52 24.84 6.28 -16.76
CA GLU A 52 24.43 6.81 -18.05
C GLU A 52 25.16 8.13 -18.38
N VAL A 53 25.78 8.18 -19.56
CA VAL A 53 26.58 9.31 -20.04
C VAL A 53 25.82 10.09 -21.14
N GLY A 54 24.89 9.44 -21.83
CA GLY A 54 24.06 10.04 -22.87
C GLY A 54 22.95 10.91 -22.28
N THR A 55 23.01 12.21 -22.52
CA THR A 55 22.04 13.20 -21.99
C THR A 55 20.59 12.87 -22.33
N ALA A 56 20.30 12.38 -23.53
CA ALA A 56 18.94 12.06 -23.95
C ALA A 56 18.37 10.85 -23.18
N VAL A 57 19.15 9.77 -23.06
CA VAL A 57 18.76 8.57 -22.32
C VAL A 57 18.66 8.86 -20.83
N LYS A 58 19.59 9.66 -20.30
CA LYS A 58 19.57 10.14 -18.91
C LYS A 58 18.27 10.88 -18.59
N PHE A 59 17.88 11.85 -19.44
CA PHE A 59 16.63 12.59 -19.26
C PHE A 59 15.40 11.67 -19.30
N GLN A 60 15.38 10.68 -20.20
CA GLN A 60 14.29 9.70 -20.25
C GLN A 60 14.22 8.84 -18.98
N LEU A 61 15.37 8.38 -18.48
CA LEU A 61 15.45 7.61 -17.24
C LEU A 61 15.02 8.44 -16.02
N GLU A 62 15.38 9.72 -15.96
CA GLU A 62 14.94 10.64 -14.90
C GLU A 62 13.41 10.79 -14.89
N GLN A 63 12.78 10.98 -16.06
CA GLN A 63 11.32 11.07 -16.16
C GLN A 63 10.64 9.77 -15.72
N GLN A 64 11.11 8.63 -16.20
CA GLN A 64 10.56 7.34 -15.79
C GLN A 64 10.75 7.07 -14.29
N LEU A 65 11.87 7.52 -13.72
CA LEU A 65 12.16 7.38 -12.30
C LEU A 65 11.18 8.20 -11.45
N LEU A 66 10.91 9.44 -11.83
CA LEU A 66 9.90 10.30 -11.18
C LEU A 66 8.52 9.65 -11.19
N ASP A 67 8.10 9.08 -12.31
CA ASP A 67 6.81 8.40 -12.44
C ASP A 67 6.72 7.16 -11.53
N GLU A 68 7.78 6.36 -11.45
CA GLU A 68 7.81 5.18 -10.60
C GLU A 68 7.89 5.53 -9.11
N GLU A 69 8.64 6.57 -8.75
CA GLU A 69 8.71 7.08 -7.38
C GLU A 69 7.35 7.64 -6.91
N ALA A 70 6.62 8.34 -7.79
CA ALA A 70 5.27 8.80 -7.50
C ALA A 70 4.30 7.63 -7.22
N LYS A 71 4.33 6.59 -8.06
CA LYS A 71 3.51 5.38 -7.87
C LYS A 71 3.90 4.62 -6.59
N LEU A 72 5.19 4.53 -6.32
CA LEU A 72 5.70 3.88 -5.11
C LEU A 72 5.27 4.63 -3.84
N SER A 73 5.30 5.96 -3.87
CA SER A 73 4.81 6.82 -2.80
C SER A 73 3.32 6.61 -2.55
N GLN A 74 2.50 6.57 -3.61
CA GLN A 74 1.08 6.29 -3.48
C GLN A 74 0.81 4.92 -2.84
N LEU A 75 1.51 3.87 -3.28
CA LEU A 75 1.38 2.54 -2.69
C LEU A 75 1.81 2.51 -1.22
N ALA A 76 2.87 3.24 -0.85
CA ALA A 76 3.32 3.35 0.53
C ALA A 76 2.27 4.04 1.42
N VAL A 77 1.62 5.09 0.93
CA VAL A 77 0.50 5.75 1.63
C VAL A 77 -0.66 4.78 1.81
N GLU A 78 -1.08 4.08 0.76
CA GLU A 78 -2.19 3.12 0.83
C GLU A 78 -1.90 1.97 1.81
N LEU A 79 -0.68 1.43 1.79
CA LEU A 79 -0.24 0.40 2.74
C LEU A 79 -0.23 0.95 4.17
N GLY A 80 0.30 2.16 4.39
CA GLY A 80 0.32 2.80 5.70
C GLY A 80 -1.07 3.04 6.27
N GLU A 81 -2.03 3.46 5.45
CA GLU A 81 -3.43 3.59 5.87
C GLU A 81 -4.05 2.26 6.26
N ILE A 82 -3.75 1.18 5.51
CA ILE A 82 -4.23 -0.17 5.81
C ILE A 82 -3.64 -0.66 7.13
N GLU A 83 -2.33 -0.52 7.32
CA GLU A 83 -1.63 -0.90 8.55
C GLU A 83 -2.13 -0.11 9.76
N GLN A 84 -2.34 1.19 9.61
CA GLN A 84 -2.92 2.02 10.66
C GLN A 84 -4.31 1.54 11.05
N LYS A 85 -5.17 1.21 10.08
CA LYS A 85 -6.51 0.66 10.35
C LYS A 85 -6.44 -0.70 11.03
N LEU A 86 -5.53 -1.58 10.61
CA LEU A 86 -5.35 -2.91 11.19
C LEU A 86 -4.85 -2.88 12.64
N ASN A 87 -4.10 -1.83 13.02
CA ASN A 87 -3.49 -1.67 14.34
C ASN A 87 -4.31 -0.79 15.32
N GLN A 88 -5.52 -0.35 14.92
CA GLN A 88 -6.50 0.31 15.80
C GLN A 88 -7.33 -0.70 16.59
#